data_AF-A0A0L0W5L8-F1
#
_entry.id   AF-A0A0L0W5L8-F1
#
_cell.length_a   1.000
_cell.length_b   1.000
_cell.length_c   1.000
_cell.angle_alpha   90.00
_cell.angle_beta   90.00
_cell.angle_gamma   90.00
#
_symmetry.space_group_name_H-M   'P 1'
#
loop_
_entity.id
_entity.type
_entity.pdbx_description
1 polymer ?
#
loop_
_entity_poly.entity_id
_entity_poly.type
_entity_poly.pdbx_seq_one_letter_code
_entity_poly.pdbx_strand_id
1 'polypeptide(L)'
;MSARLLLLASVLGLIVRGSFAIYCYSGRVVDKEQCHRAISQIVYQDDGTLGTASQYFGYISGNCSIILLNPNGASPTKKQIHDGYNKILNYCKPLAGTSDLMNDTTITLNIGNRGLTSFAPYESDFPALKEACGLNKNAPAIVKEDCLKYGHSTREKRSDWPMTLLPSAEREHS
;
A
#
# COMPACT_ATOMS: atom_id res chain seq x y z
N MET A 1 51.63 12.01 45.53
CA MET A 1 50.34 12.71 45.66
C MET A 1 49.56 12.55 44.36
N SER A 2 48.38 11.96 44.47
CA SER A 2 47.21 11.90 43.59
C SER A 2 47.37 11.94 42.07
N ALA A 3 47.16 10.75 41.49
CA ALA A 3 46.46 10.54 40.23
C ALA A 3 45.09 11.24 40.22
N ARG A 4 44.70 11.86 39.09
CA ARG A 4 43.31 11.90 38.58
C ARG A 4 43.34 12.12 37.07
N LEU A 5 43.42 11.01 36.35
CA LEU A 5 43.11 10.92 34.92
C LEU A 5 41.59 11.04 34.79
N LEU A 6 41.09 12.20 34.37
CA LEU A 6 39.66 12.43 34.12
C LEU A 6 39.27 11.76 32.79
N LEU A 7 38.73 10.54 32.89
CA LEU A 7 38.05 9.86 31.80
C LEU A 7 36.70 10.56 31.54
N LEU A 8 36.66 11.46 30.56
CA LEU A 8 35.40 11.93 29.99
C LEU A 8 34.86 10.85 29.05
N ALA A 9 33.94 10.02 29.54
CA ALA A 9 33.17 9.10 28.71
C ALA A 9 32.19 9.92 27.84
N SER A 10 32.55 10.18 26.59
CA SER A 10 31.63 10.71 25.59
C SER A 10 30.63 9.63 25.21
N VAL A 11 29.41 9.73 25.72
CA VAL A 11 28.28 8.93 25.22
C VAL A 11 27.90 9.51 23.85
N LEU A 12 28.55 9.02 22.80
CA LEU A 12 28.09 9.18 21.42
C LEU A 12 26.86 8.30 21.25
N GLY A 13 25.70 8.82 21.64
CA GLY A 13 24.41 8.29 21.21
C GLY A 13 24.29 8.48 19.70
N LEU A 14 24.79 7.50 18.94
CA LEU A 14 24.46 7.33 17.53
C LEU A 14 22.97 7.03 17.45
N ILE A 15 22.14 8.08 17.46
CA ILE A 15 20.82 8.01 16.87
C ILE A 15 21.09 7.78 15.39
N VAL A 16 21.03 6.52 14.96
CA VAL A 16 20.85 6.18 13.55
C VAL A 16 19.52 6.80 13.15
N ARG A 17 19.55 8.08 12.78
CA ARG A 17 18.51 8.69 11.95
C ARG A 17 18.71 8.06 10.58
N GLY A 18 18.18 6.84 10.41
CA GLY A 18 17.78 6.42 9.08
C GLY A 18 16.93 7.54 8.51
N SER A 19 17.32 8.07 7.35
CA SER A 19 16.66 9.21 6.73
C SER A 19 15.25 8.78 6.29
N PHE A 20 14.30 8.76 7.22
CA PHE A 20 12.87 8.67 6.94
C PHE A 20 12.42 9.98 6.30
N ALA A 21 12.73 10.14 5.02
CA ALA A 21 12.33 11.31 4.27
C ALA A 21 10.83 11.23 4.00
N ILE A 22 10.04 11.91 4.84
CA ILE A 22 8.64 12.18 4.51
C ILE A 22 8.63 13.31 3.50
N TYR A 23 8.04 13.06 2.34
CA TYR A 23 7.85 14.06 1.30
C TYR A 23 6.38 14.44 1.19
N CYS A 24 6.08 15.73 1.25
CA CYS A 24 4.72 16.24 1.18
C CYS A 24 4.42 16.83 -0.20
N TYR A 25 3.28 16.47 -0.77
CA TYR A 25 2.87 16.92 -2.09
C TYR A 25 2.18 18.29 -2.02
N SER A 26 2.79 19.30 -2.63
CA SER A 26 2.19 20.64 -2.69
C SER A 26 0.86 20.61 -3.48
N GLY A 27 -0.13 21.36 -2.99
CA GLY A 27 -1.44 21.50 -3.65
C GLY A 27 -2.34 20.25 -3.58
N ARG A 28 -1.93 19.18 -2.88
CA ARG A 28 -2.72 17.95 -2.72
C ARG A 28 -3.28 17.87 -1.31
N VAL A 29 -4.42 18.53 -1.07
CA VAL A 29 -5.09 18.50 0.24
C VAL A 29 -5.89 17.21 0.39
N VAL A 30 -5.74 16.53 1.53
CA VAL A 30 -6.51 15.32 1.87
C VAL A 30 -7.27 15.49 3.17
N ASP A 31 -8.39 14.79 3.30
CA ASP A 31 -9.12 14.70 4.54
C ASP A 31 -8.61 13.51 5.37
N LYS A 32 -8.19 13.79 6.61
CA LYS A 32 -7.55 12.80 7.48
C LYS A 32 -8.48 11.62 7.79
N GLU A 33 -9.78 11.88 7.99
CA GLU A 33 -10.76 10.84 8.32
C GLU A 33 -11.05 9.93 7.11
N GLN A 34 -11.13 10.50 5.92
CA GLN A 34 -11.17 9.75 4.66
C GLN A 34 -9.95 8.85 4.51
N CYS A 35 -8.75 9.37 4.78
CA CYS A 35 -7.55 8.54 4.73
C CYS A 35 -7.56 7.41 5.77
N HIS A 36 -8.02 7.66 6.99
CA HIS A 36 -8.18 6.60 8.00
C HIS A 36 -9.17 5.52 7.56
N ARG A 37 -10.27 5.89 6.91
CA ARG A 37 -11.19 4.92 6.31
C ARG A 37 -10.54 4.13 5.18
N ALA A 38 -9.74 4.75 4.32
CA ALA A 38 -8.97 4.05 3.29
C ALA A 38 -7.98 3.05 3.90
N ILE A 39 -7.22 3.45 4.93
CA ILE A 39 -6.28 2.58 5.65
C ILE A 39 -6.98 1.40 6.33
N SER A 40 -8.20 1.60 6.86
CA SER A 40 -8.95 0.52 7.53
C SER A 40 -9.39 -0.61 6.60
N GLN A 41 -9.35 -0.40 5.28
CA GLN A 41 -9.72 -1.42 4.29
C GLN A 41 -8.57 -2.41 4.00
N ILE A 42 -7.35 -2.16 4.50
CA ILE A 42 -6.22 -3.07 4.30
C ILE A 42 -6.53 -4.43 4.93
N VAL A 43 -6.43 -5.48 4.12
CA VAL A 43 -6.64 -6.86 4.53
C VAL A 43 -5.33 -7.44 5.06
N TYR A 44 -5.38 -8.04 6.23
CA TYR A 44 -4.26 -8.67 6.92
C TYR A 44 -4.52 -10.16 7.12
N GLN A 45 -3.46 -10.92 7.35
CA GLN A 45 -3.52 -12.29 7.80
C GLN A 45 -4.05 -12.36 9.26
N ASP A 46 -4.41 -13.56 9.70
CA ASP A 46 -4.95 -13.80 11.06
C ASP A 46 -3.97 -13.41 12.17
N ASP A 47 -2.66 -13.47 11.91
CA ASP A 47 -1.61 -13.03 12.83
C ASP A 47 -1.39 -11.51 12.84
N GLY A 48 -2.17 -10.75 12.07
CA GLY A 48 -2.07 -9.31 11.96
C GLY A 48 -0.92 -8.80 11.10
N THR A 49 -0.30 -9.66 10.29
CA THR A 49 0.73 -9.27 9.31
C THR A 49 0.16 -9.13 7.90
N LEU A 50 0.88 -8.41 7.05
CA LEU A 50 0.59 -8.36 5.63
C LEU A 50 1.01 -9.66 4.96
N GLY A 51 0.14 -10.23 4.13
CA GLY A 51 0.47 -11.42 3.35
C GLY A 51 1.61 -11.14 2.35
N THR A 52 2.49 -12.12 2.14
CA THR A 52 3.66 -11.97 1.25
C THR A 52 3.28 -11.76 -0.22
N ALA A 53 2.06 -12.13 -0.62
CA ALA A 53 1.50 -11.88 -1.94
C ALA A 53 1.01 -10.43 -2.13
N SER A 54 0.84 -9.66 -1.06
CA SER A 54 0.35 -8.28 -1.09
C SER A 54 1.49 -7.30 -1.39
N GLN A 55 2.02 -7.39 -2.61
CA GLN A 55 3.17 -6.60 -3.05
C GLN A 55 2.79 -5.18 -3.49
N TYR A 56 1.61 -5.00 -4.10
CA TYR A 56 1.16 -3.72 -4.63
C TYR A 56 -0.34 -3.61 -4.48
N PHE A 57 -0.82 -2.63 -3.73
CA PHE A 57 -2.24 -2.38 -3.59
C PHE A 57 -2.53 -0.94 -3.21
N GLY A 58 -3.78 -0.54 -3.41
CA GLY A 58 -4.29 0.74 -2.94
C GLY A 58 -5.74 0.65 -2.54
N TYR A 59 -6.15 1.58 -1.69
CA TYR A 59 -7.52 1.72 -1.22
C TYR A 59 -7.93 3.19 -1.27
N ILE A 60 -9.22 3.41 -1.54
CA ILE A 60 -9.81 4.73 -1.68
C ILE A 60 -10.94 4.86 -0.65
N SER A 61 -11.10 6.07 -0.12
CA SER A 61 -12.31 6.47 0.59
C SER A 61 -12.54 7.96 0.36
N GLY A 62 -13.66 8.30 -0.28
CA GLY A 62 -13.94 9.69 -0.63
C GLY A 62 -12.87 10.25 -1.57
N ASN A 63 -12.19 11.32 -1.17
CA ASN A 63 -11.12 11.94 -1.94
C ASN A 63 -9.71 11.52 -1.50
N CYS A 64 -9.58 10.59 -0.54
CA CYS A 64 -8.27 10.06 -0.15
C CYS A 64 -7.99 8.73 -0.83
N SER A 65 -6.80 8.60 -1.39
CA SER A 65 -6.22 7.36 -1.91
C SER A 65 -4.98 7.01 -1.09
N ILE A 66 -4.82 5.74 -0.72
CA ILE A 66 -3.58 5.20 -0.21
C ILE A 66 -3.02 4.16 -1.17
N ILE A 67 -1.70 4.11 -1.27
CA ILE A 67 -0.99 3.07 -2.02
C ILE A 67 0.12 2.52 -1.13
N LEU A 68 0.31 1.21 -1.15
CA LEU A 68 1.44 0.52 -0.52
C LEU A 68 2.21 -0.25 -1.60
N LEU A 69 3.51 -0.01 -1.66
CA LEU A 69 4.45 -0.72 -2.53
C LEU A 69 5.37 -1.56 -1.63
N ASN A 70 5.37 -2.87 -1.81
CA ASN A 70 6.12 -3.88 -1.07
C ASN A 70 6.70 -4.91 -2.07
N PRO A 71 7.66 -4.51 -2.90
CA PRO A 71 8.15 -5.31 -4.03
C PRO A 71 8.69 -6.67 -3.62
N ASN A 72 9.24 -6.77 -2.40
CA ASN A 72 9.88 -7.98 -1.89
C ASN A 72 8.92 -8.95 -1.20
N GLY A 73 7.63 -8.59 -1.11
CA GLY A 73 6.64 -9.41 -0.41
C GLY A 73 6.95 -9.59 1.08
N ALA A 74 7.51 -8.56 1.72
CA ALA A 74 7.74 -8.57 3.17
C ALA A 74 6.40 -8.62 3.93
N SER A 75 6.43 -9.00 5.20
CA SER A 75 5.24 -9.16 6.04
C SER A 75 5.24 -8.18 7.22
N PRO A 76 5.15 -6.85 6.99
CA PRO A 76 5.01 -5.89 8.06
C PRO A 76 3.70 -6.12 8.83
N THR A 77 3.74 -5.84 10.13
CA THR A 77 2.56 -5.88 10.99
C THR A 77 1.59 -4.75 10.63
N LYS A 78 0.31 -4.96 10.92
CA LYS A 78 -0.73 -3.92 10.87
C LYS A 78 -0.30 -2.65 11.58
N LYS A 79 0.29 -2.78 12.77
CA LYS A 79 0.79 -1.63 13.54
C LYS A 79 1.83 -0.82 12.76
N GLN A 80 2.82 -1.47 12.16
CA GLN A 80 3.85 -0.78 11.39
C GLN A 80 3.25 0.02 10.22
N ILE A 81 2.35 -0.60 9.45
CA ILE A 81 1.71 0.07 8.30
C ILE A 81 0.85 1.25 8.76
N HIS A 82 0.01 1.07 9.77
CA HIS A 82 -0.85 2.13 10.30
C HIS A 82 -0.03 3.28 10.88
N ASP A 83 1.01 2.99 11.67
CA ASP A 83 1.89 4.01 12.23
C ASP A 83 2.63 4.78 11.11
N GLY A 84 3.04 4.08 10.05
CA GLY A 84 3.67 4.69 8.87
C GLY A 84 2.76 5.70 8.17
N TYR A 85 1.52 5.32 7.85
CA TYR A 85 0.56 6.26 7.25
C TYR A 85 0.21 7.42 8.19
N ASN A 86 0.03 7.14 9.48
CA ASN A 86 -0.25 8.18 10.48
C ASN A 86 0.88 9.21 10.58
N LYS A 87 2.12 8.77 10.43
CA LYS A 87 3.29 9.66 10.41
C LYS A 87 3.22 10.64 9.25
N ILE A 88 2.87 10.16 8.04
CA ILE A 88 2.66 11.02 6.85
C ILE A 88 1.54 12.02 7.11
N LEU A 89 0.35 11.54 7.54
CA LEU A 89 -0.82 12.38 7.78
C LEU A 89 -0.58 13.47 8.83
N ASN A 90 0.19 13.15 9.88
CA ASN A 90 0.51 14.11 10.93
C ASN A 90 1.58 15.12 10.51
N TYR A 91 2.58 14.68 9.74
CA TYR A 91 3.69 15.53 9.31
C TYR A 91 3.29 16.47 8.16
N CYS A 92 2.58 15.98 7.15
CA CYS A 92 2.26 16.76 5.95
C CYS A 92 1.00 17.62 6.10
N LYS A 93 0.26 17.52 7.21
CA LYS A 93 -1.09 18.10 7.37
C LYS A 93 -1.21 19.54 6.81
N PRO A 94 -2.21 19.83 5.96
CA PRO A 94 -3.30 18.96 5.49
C PRO A 94 -2.97 18.22 4.18
N LEU A 95 -1.70 18.20 3.78
CA LEU A 95 -1.27 17.70 2.49
C LEU A 95 -1.09 16.18 2.49
N ALA A 96 -1.25 15.62 1.30
CA ALA A 96 -0.87 14.28 0.96
C ALA A 96 0.67 14.14 0.96
N GLY A 97 1.18 12.91 0.88
CA GLY A 97 2.62 12.69 0.93
C GLY A 97 3.02 11.24 0.83
N THR A 98 4.33 11.00 0.90
CA THR A 98 4.93 9.68 0.81
C THR A 98 6.05 9.53 1.83
N SER A 99 6.29 8.30 2.26
CA SER A 99 7.42 7.93 3.11
C SER A 99 7.68 6.44 2.94
N ASP A 100 8.92 6.04 3.17
CA ASP A 100 9.20 4.62 3.38
C ASP A 100 8.76 4.17 4.78
N LEU A 101 8.51 2.87 4.93
CA LEU A 101 8.15 2.26 6.20
C LEU A 101 9.34 2.30 7.17
N MET A 102 9.07 2.61 8.45
CA MET A 102 10.13 2.93 9.41
C MET A 102 11.20 1.85 9.63
N ASN A 103 10.89 0.58 9.38
CA ASN A 103 11.85 -0.51 9.60
C ASN A 103 12.25 -1.20 8.29
N ASP A 104 11.77 -0.68 7.15
CA ASP A 104 12.02 -1.28 5.84
C ASP A 104 11.89 -0.21 4.75
N THR A 105 13.02 0.29 4.26
CA THR A 105 13.05 1.31 3.21
C THR A 105 12.67 0.78 1.83
N THR A 106 12.44 -0.53 1.69
CA THR A 106 11.95 -1.12 0.45
C THR A 106 10.43 -1.05 0.33
N ILE A 107 9.74 -0.74 1.44
CA ILE A 107 8.29 -0.58 1.48
C ILE A 107 7.94 0.91 1.45
N THR A 108 7.25 1.35 0.40
CA THR A 108 6.83 2.75 0.26
C THR A 108 5.35 2.90 0.54
N LEU A 109 5.01 3.89 1.36
CA LEU A 109 3.65 4.30 1.69
C LEU A 109 3.34 5.63 1.02
N ASN A 110 2.25 5.69 0.27
CA ASN A 110 1.81 6.89 -0.43
C ASN A 110 0.37 7.26 -0.04
N ILE A 111 0.14 8.54 0.17
CA ILE A 111 -1.18 9.14 0.34
C ILE A 111 -1.36 10.17 -0.77
N GLY A 112 -2.50 10.13 -1.43
CA GLY A 112 -2.86 11.02 -2.53
C GLY A 112 -4.34 11.36 -2.56
N ASN A 113 -4.72 12.18 -3.54
CA ASN A 113 -6.12 12.38 -3.87
C ASN A 113 -6.66 11.22 -4.71
N ARG A 114 -7.98 11.08 -4.74
CA ARG A 114 -8.66 10.18 -5.68
C ARG A 114 -8.26 10.48 -7.13
N GLY A 115 -8.14 9.42 -7.93
CA GLY A 115 -7.81 9.51 -9.35
C GLY A 115 -8.98 9.97 -10.23
N LEU A 116 -8.84 9.78 -11.55
CA LEU A 116 -9.88 10.12 -12.51
C LEU A 116 -11.11 9.21 -12.36
N THR A 117 -12.31 9.78 -12.51
CA THR A 117 -13.60 9.10 -12.31
C THR A 117 -13.87 7.97 -13.31
N SER A 118 -13.13 7.88 -14.42
CA SER A 118 -13.26 6.81 -15.41
C SER A 118 -12.95 5.42 -14.84
N PHE A 119 -12.22 5.35 -13.72
CA PHE A 119 -11.88 4.09 -13.04
C PHE A 119 -12.72 3.83 -11.79
N ALA A 120 -13.73 4.66 -11.52
CA ALA A 120 -14.57 4.56 -10.32
C ALA A 120 -15.08 3.14 -9.97
N PRO A 121 -15.50 2.28 -10.92
CA PRO A 121 -15.97 0.93 -10.58
C PRO A 121 -14.90 -0.01 -10.04
N TYR A 122 -13.63 0.31 -10.28
CA TYR A 122 -12.48 -0.45 -9.80
C TYR A 122 -11.91 0.11 -8.49
N GLU A 123 -12.48 1.21 -7.98
CA GLU A 123 -12.08 1.80 -6.70
C GLU A 123 -12.69 1.04 -5.52
N SER A 124 -11.95 0.94 -4.42
CA SER A 124 -12.33 0.08 -3.30
C SER A 124 -13.53 0.56 -2.47
N ASP A 125 -13.91 1.84 -2.59
CA ASP A 125 -15.13 2.40 -1.98
C ASP A 125 -16.29 2.52 -2.98
N PHE A 126 -16.19 1.88 -4.15
CA PHE A 126 -17.32 1.82 -5.07
C PHE A 126 -18.49 1.06 -4.40
N PRO A 127 -19.72 1.61 -4.43
CA PRO A 127 -20.85 0.98 -3.74
C PRO A 127 -21.14 -0.42 -4.27
N ALA A 128 -21.29 -1.37 -3.35
CA ALA A 128 -21.76 -2.70 -3.69
C ALA A 128 -23.13 -2.62 -4.38
N LEU A 129 -23.36 -3.53 -5.33
CA LEU A 129 -24.62 -3.64 -6.10
C LEU A 129 -24.96 -2.43 -6.98
N LYS A 130 -24.06 -1.44 -7.09
CA LYS A 130 -24.18 -0.41 -8.11
C LYS A 130 -23.74 -0.99 -9.44
N GLU A 131 -24.58 -0.84 -10.45
CA GLU A 131 -24.26 -1.32 -11.79
C GLU A 131 -22.99 -0.65 -12.32
N ALA A 132 -21.99 -1.47 -12.62
CA ALA A 132 -20.73 -1.08 -13.26
C ALA A 132 -20.73 -1.39 -14.78
N CYS A 133 -21.80 -2.01 -15.27
CA CYS A 133 -21.92 -2.47 -16.65
C CYS A 133 -21.95 -1.29 -17.64
N GLY A 134 -21.32 -1.47 -18.81
CA GLY A 134 -21.32 -0.48 -19.90
C GLY A 134 -20.14 0.49 -19.92
N LEU A 135 -19.21 0.40 -18.96
CA LEU A 135 -18.06 1.32 -18.87
C LEU A 135 -16.86 0.92 -19.73
N ASN A 136 -16.78 -0.35 -20.14
CA ASN A 136 -15.84 -0.82 -21.14
C ASN A 136 -16.63 -1.43 -22.31
N LYS A 137 -16.99 -0.60 -23.29
CA LYS A 137 -17.80 -1.02 -24.45
C LYS A 137 -17.14 -2.12 -25.31
N ASN A 138 -15.85 -2.36 -25.11
CA ASN A 138 -15.05 -3.34 -25.84
C ASN A 138 -14.56 -4.51 -24.95
N ALA A 139 -15.01 -4.60 -23.70
CA ALA A 139 -14.66 -5.74 -22.87
C ALA A 139 -15.38 -7.00 -23.36
N PRO A 140 -14.70 -8.16 -23.43
CA PRO A 140 -15.35 -9.45 -23.60
C PRO A 140 -16.42 -9.65 -22.51
N ALA A 141 -17.51 -10.32 -22.85
CA ALA A 141 -18.52 -10.69 -21.86
C ALA A 141 -17.87 -11.56 -20.77
N ILE A 142 -18.01 -11.16 -19.51
CA ILE A 142 -17.57 -11.98 -18.37
C ILE A 142 -18.49 -13.19 -18.30
N VAL A 143 -17.95 -14.38 -18.54
CA VAL A 143 -18.69 -15.65 -18.44
C VAL A 143 -18.44 -16.30 -17.08
N LYS A 144 -19.31 -17.25 -16.68
CA LYS A 144 -19.20 -17.94 -15.38
C LYS A 144 -17.84 -18.59 -15.18
N GLU A 145 -17.23 -19.05 -16.27
CA GLU A 145 -15.94 -19.70 -16.33
C GLU A 145 -14.79 -18.73 -15.99
N ASP A 146 -14.93 -17.43 -16.28
CA ASP A 146 -13.95 -16.41 -15.89
C ASP A 146 -13.88 -16.29 -14.37
N CYS A 147 -15.03 -16.35 -13.69
CA CYS A 147 -15.11 -16.35 -12.23
C CYS A 147 -14.56 -17.65 -11.62
N LEU A 148 -14.82 -18.80 -12.24
CA LEU A 148 -14.35 -20.10 -11.75
C LEU A 148 -12.84 -20.30 -11.94
N LYS A 149 -12.27 -19.75 -13.02
CA LYS A 149 -10.82 -19.81 -13.29
C LYS A 149 -10.00 -19.18 -12.17
N TYR A 150 -10.50 -18.11 -11.54
CA TYR A 150 -9.86 -17.47 -10.39
C TYR A 150 -10.39 -17.98 -9.04
N GLY A 151 -11.69 -18.33 -8.95
CA GLY A 151 -12.32 -18.82 -7.73
C GLY A 151 -11.82 -20.21 -7.28
N HIS A 152 -11.51 -21.12 -8.21
CA HIS A 152 -11.00 -22.45 -7.88
C HIS A 152 -9.51 -22.50 -7.47
N SER A 153 -8.74 -21.43 -7.70
CA SER A 153 -7.33 -21.39 -7.26
C SER A 153 -7.22 -21.28 -5.72
N THR A 154 -8.25 -20.77 -5.04
CA THR A 154 -8.20 -20.52 -3.59
C THR A 154 -8.56 -21.72 -2.72
N ARG A 155 -9.11 -22.81 -3.28
CA ARG A 155 -9.65 -23.91 -2.46
C ARG A 155 -8.99 -25.27 -2.62
N GLU A 156 -8.23 -25.58 -3.69
CA GLU A 156 -7.82 -26.99 -3.88
C GLU A 156 -6.34 -27.32 -4.14
N LYS A 157 -5.41 -26.42 -4.53
CA LYS A 157 -4.00 -26.84 -4.68
C LYS A 157 -2.97 -25.76 -4.31
N ARG A 158 -2.68 -25.66 -3.00
CA ARG A 158 -1.55 -24.92 -2.43
C ARG A 158 -0.23 -25.73 -2.48
N SER A 159 0.04 -26.48 -3.56
CA SER A 159 1.29 -27.26 -3.65
C SER A 159 2.04 -27.19 -4.98
N ASP A 160 1.45 -26.73 -6.10
CA ASP A 160 2.12 -26.83 -7.41
C ASP A 160 1.81 -25.66 -8.37
N TRP A 161 2.15 -24.42 -8.01
CA TRP A 161 2.11 -23.31 -8.99
C TRP A 161 3.52 -22.87 -9.37
N PRO A 162 4.02 -23.21 -10.58
CA PRO A 162 5.19 -22.58 -11.15
C PRO A 162 4.84 -21.12 -11.53
N MET A 163 5.77 -20.22 -11.19
CA MET A 163 5.69 -18.77 -11.29
C MET A 163 5.76 -18.28 -12.76
N THR A 164 4.83 -18.69 -13.63
CA THR A 164 4.94 -18.31 -15.06
C THR A 164 3.60 -18.22 -15.77
N LEU A 165 2.64 -17.42 -15.29
CA LEU A 165 1.51 -16.97 -16.12
C LEU A 165 1.00 -15.58 -15.69
N LEU A 166 1.79 -14.54 -15.99
CA LEU A 166 1.24 -13.24 -16.38
C LEU A 166 1.01 -13.31 -17.90
N PRO A 167 -0.21 -13.10 -18.43
CA PRO A 167 -0.36 -12.89 -19.86
C PRO A 167 0.24 -11.53 -20.20
N SER A 168 1.37 -11.58 -20.90
CA SER A 168 1.88 -10.51 -21.74
C SER A 168 0.77 -10.03 -22.67
N ALA A 169 0.20 -8.87 -22.39
CA ALA A 169 -0.65 -8.14 -23.31
C ALA A 169 0.02 -6.81 -23.64
N GLU A 170 1.14 -6.91 -24.36
CA GLU A 170 1.66 -5.85 -25.24
C GLU A 170 2.77 -6.47 -26.10
N ARG A 171 2.36 -7.09 -27.22
CA ARG A 171 3.19 -7.23 -28.41
C ARG A 171 2.32 -7.44 -29.65
N GLU A 172 2.52 -6.53 -30.61
CA GLU A 172 2.26 -6.60 -32.06
C GLU A 172 0.80 -6.34 -32.51
N HIS A 173 0.48 -5.39 -33.39
CA HIS A 173 1.17 -4.84 -34.60
C HIS A 173 1.05 -3.29 -34.65
N SER A 174 1.94 -2.50 -35.26
CA SER A 174 2.77 -2.64 -36.48
C SER A 174 4.14 -1.98 -36.34
#